data_AF-A0A3M2TX80-F1
#
_entry.id   AF-A0A3M2TX80-F1
#
_cell.length_a   1.000
_cell.length_b   1.000
_cell.length_c   1.000
_cell.angle_alpha   90.00
_cell.angle_beta   90.00
_cell.angle_gamma   90.00
#
_symmetry.space_group_name_H-M   'P 1'
#
loop_
_entity.id
_entity.type
_entity.pdbx_description
1 polymer ?
#
loop_
_entity_poly.entity_id
_entity_poly.type
_entity_poly.pdbx_seq_one_letter_code
_entity_poly.pdbx_strand_id
1 'polypeptide(L)'
;MLGFDCDAPALADPAQLLARRDASFARSQKHYYQAPPQIERGWRNHLIDMQGRSYLDMLNNVAVLGHGHPRMAYEAARQWSLLNTNSRFHYAAIAEFSERLLKLAPDGMDRVFLVNSGTEANDLAIRLAWAYSGGRDMLSVLEAYHGWSVATDAISTSIADNPQALSTRPDWVHPVTAPNTYRGPYRGADSAPEYVRSVDQVLAALAEQQRQVAGFICEP
;
A
#
# COMPACT_ATOMS: atom_id res chain seq x y z
N MET A 1 18.06 -22.76 42.79
CA MET A 1 19.35 -22.09 43.10
C MET A 1 19.40 -20.59 42.72
N LEU A 2 18.30 -19.96 42.25
CA LEU A 2 18.27 -18.50 42.02
C LEU A 2 17.12 -17.74 42.72
N GLY A 3 16.16 -18.44 43.35
CA GLY A 3 15.14 -17.81 44.22
C GLY A 3 14.02 -17.05 43.51
N PHE A 4 14.02 -17.02 42.18
CA PHE A 4 12.90 -16.58 41.36
C PHE A 4 12.43 -17.74 40.46
N ASP A 5 11.15 -17.72 40.12
CA ASP A 5 10.55 -18.65 39.18
C ASP A 5 11.22 -18.47 37.81
N CYS A 6 11.92 -19.51 37.35
CA CYS A 6 12.62 -19.53 36.07
C CYS A 6 11.84 -20.33 35.02
N ASP A 7 10.69 -20.91 35.37
CA ASP A 7 9.92 -21.70 34.43
C ASP A 7 9.25 -20.77 33.42
N ALA A 8 9.43 -21.07 32.14
CA ALA A 8 8.72 -20.37 31.11
C ALA A 8 7.21 -20.65 31.27
N PRO A 9 6.33 -19.65 31.12
CA PRO A 9 4.90 -19.88 31.11
C PRO A 9 4.54 -20.95 30.08
N ALA A 10 3.55 -21.79 30.40
CA ALA A 10 3.02 -22.74 29.45
C ALA A 10 2.54 -21.99 28.18
N LEU A 11 2.89 -22.52 27.01
CA LEU A 11 2.44 -21.94 25.75
C LEU A 11 0.91 -22.03 25.69
N ALA A 12 0.27 -20.89 25.46
CA ALA A 12 -1.17 -20.85 25.21
C ALA A 12 -1.50 -21.62 23.92
N ASP A 13 -2.70 -22.20 23.88
CA ASP A 13 -3.20 -22.90 22.70
C ASP A 13 -3.44 -21.91 21.54
N PRO A 14 -2.70 -21.99 20.42
CA PRO A 14 -2.86 -21.08 19.29
C PRO A 14 -4.26 -21.16 18.67
N ALA A 15 -4.97 -22.29 18.78
CA ALA A 15 -6.32 -22.44 18.27
C ALA A 15 -7.32 -21.54 19.00
N GLN A 16 -7.13 -21.32 20.31
CA GLN A 16 -7.97 -20.41 21.08
C GLN A 16 -7.77 -18.96 20.66
N LEU A 17 -6.52 -18.56 20.35
CA LEU A 17 -6.24 -17.22 19.83
C LEU A 17 -6.85 -17.03 18.44
N LEU A 18 -6.73 -18.01 17.56
CA LEU A 18 -7.34 -17.96 16.23
C LEU A 18 -8.88 -17.87 16.31
N ALA A 19 -9.53 -18.65 17.17
CA ALA A 19 -10.97 -18.57 17.38
C ALA A 19 -11.41 -17.18 17.89
N ARG A 20 -10.64 -16.58 18.81
CA ARG A 20 -10.89 -15.21 19.29
C ARG A 20 -10.74 -14.18 18.17
N ARG A 21 -9.74 -14.36 17.29
CA ARG A 21 -9.56 -13.54 16.10
C ARG A 21 -10.77 -13.66 15.19
N ASP A 22 -11.20 -14.87 14.86
CA ASP A 22 -12.34 -15.11 13.95
C ASP A 22 -13.67 -14.59 14.49
N ALA A 23 -13.82 -14.58 15.82
CA ALA A 23 -14.99 -14.01 16.49
C ALA A 23 -15.00 -12.47 16.49
N SER A 24 -13.85 -11.81 16.34
CA SER A 24 -13.71 -10.36 16.55
C SER A 24 -13.26 -9.56 15.32
N PHE A 25 -12.49 -10.15 14.41
CA PHE A 25 -12.01 -9.51 13.20
C PHE A 25 -13.04 -9.62 12.07
N ALA A 26 -13.14 -8.55 11.26
CA ALA A 26 -13.99 -8.56 10.09
C ALA A 26 -13.58 -9.69 9.14
N ARG A 27 -14.56 -10.47 8.67
CA ARG A 27 -14.33 -11.63 7.77
C ARG A 27 -13.64 -11.26 6.45
N SER A 28 -13.75 -10.00 6.01
CA SER A 28 -13.05 -9.49 4.84
C SER A 28 -11.54 -9.39 5.05
N GLN A 29 -11.07 -9.28 6.30
CA GLN A 29 -9.65 -9.26 6.64
C GLN A 29 -9.13 -10.71 6.75
N LYS A 30 -8.66 -11.21 5.61
CA LYS A 30 -8.13 -12.57 5.45
C LYS A 30 -6.83 -12.78 6.23
N HIS A 31 -6.45 -14.03 6.44
CA HIS A 31 -5.11 -14.42 6.90
C HIS A 31 -4.45 -15.32 5.86
N TYR A 32 -3.13 -15.40 5.90
CA TYR A 32 -2.39 -16.35 5.09
C TYR A 32 -2.57 -17.77 5.63
N TYR A 33 -2.55 -18.76 4.72
CA TYR A 33 -2.64 -20.20 5.00
C TYR A 33 -3.98 -20.66 5.62
N GLN A 34 -4.28 -21.95 5.49
CA GLN A 34 -5.46 -22.56 6.11
C GLN A 34 -5.30 -22.66 7.64
N ALA A 35 -4.08 -22.95 8.10
CA ALA A 35 -3.70 -22.94 9.50
C ALA A 35 -2.61 -21.86 9.70
N PRO A 36 -2.99 -20.60 10.00
CA PRO A 36 -2.03 -19.51 10.15
C PRO A 36 -1.11 -19.75 11.36
N PRO A 37 0.23 -19.66 11.22
CA PRO A 37 1.13 -19.77 12.35
C PRO A 37 0.98 -18.56 13.29
N GLN A 38 1.08 -18.80 14.61
CA GLN A 38 1.16 -17.71 15.59
C GLN A 38 2.59 -17.16 15.64
N ILE A 39 2.83 -16.04 14.97
CA ILE A 39 4.11 -15.34 14.96
C ILE A 39 4.09 -14.20 15.99
N GLU A 40 4.99 -14.26 16.96
CA GLU A 40 5.05 -13.28 18.08
C GLU A 40 6.43 -12.62 18.18
N ARG A 41 7.40 -13.06 17.39
CA ARG A 41 8.74 -12.46 17.33
C ARG A 41 9.20 -12.34 15.88
N GLY A 42 10.01 -11.34 15.63
CA GLY A 42 10.73 -11.22 14.38
C GLY A 42 12.09 -10.57 14.58
N TRP A 43 13.04 -10.95 13.74
CA TRP A 43 14.38 -10.40 13.74
C TRP A 43 14.92 -10.34 12.32
N ARG A 44 15.27 -9.14 11.85
CA ARG A 44 15.73 -8.92 10.47
C ARG A 44 14.70 -9.51 9.49
N ASN A 45 15.10 -10.45 8.66
CA ASN A 45 14.28 -11.14 7.66
C ASN A 45 13.63 -12.42 8.20
N HIS A 46 13.50 -12.60 9.51
CA HIS A 46 12.91 -13.80 10.11
C HIS A 46 11.65 -13.49 10.93
N LEU A 47 10.64 -14.34 10.77
CA LEU A 47 9.48 -14.49 11.63
C LEU A 47 9.69 -15.71 12.53
N ILE A 48 9.34 -15.63 13.80
CA ILE A 48 9.56 -16.68 14.79
C ILE A 48 8.25 -16.96 15.51
N ASP A 49 7.80 -18.22 15.45
CA ASP A 49 6.60 -18.66 16.15
C ASP A 49 6.84 -18.97 17.63
N MET A 50 5.75 -19.26 18.34
CA MET A 50 5.80 -19.60 19.77
C MET A 50 6.44 -20.96 20.07
N GLN A 51 6.63 -21.82 19.08
CA GLN A 51 7.36 -23.09 19.21
C GLN A 51 8.86 -22.93 18.90
N GLY A 52 9.31 -21.70 18.61
CA GLY A 52 10.70 -21.38 18.29
C GLY A 52 11.10 -21.68 16.85
N ARG A 53 10.14 -22.05 15.99
CA ARG A 53 10.42 -22.24 14.56
C ARG A 53 10.65 -20.88 13.92
N SER A 54 11.75 -20.78 13.18
CA SER A 54 12.09 -19.60 12.40
C SER A 54 11.68 -19.80 10.94
N TYR A 55 11.04 -18.78 10.38
CA TYR A 55 10.64 -18.68 8.99
C TYR A 55 11.44 -17.55 8.33
N LEU A 56 12.05 -17.83 7.19
CA LEU A 56 12.58 -16.78 6.33
C LEU A 56 11.40 -16.01 5.73
N ASP A 57 11.33 -14.72 6.00
CA ASP A 57 10.28 -13.85 5.48
C ASP A 57 10.62 -13.39 4.06
N MET A 58 9.84 -13.88 3.11
CA MET A 58 9.92 -13.53 1.69
C MET A 58 8.63 -12.86 1.19
N LEU A 59 7.79 -12.36 2.12
CA LEU A 59 6.46 -11.82 1.81
C LEU A 59 6.30 -10.37 2.24
N ASN A 60 6.77 -10.00 3.44
CA ASN A 60 6.45 -8.69 4.01
C ASN A 60 7.29 -7.57 3.37
N ASN A 61 6.59 -6.59 2.79
CA ASN A 61 7.15 -5.31 2.35
C ASN A 61 7.04 -4.21 3.42
N VAL A 62 6.23 -4.39 4.47
CA VAL A 62 6.04 -3.40 5.56
C VAL A 62 7.30 -3.26 6.40
N ALA A 63 7.96 -4.38 6.70
CA ALA A 63 9.18 -4.42 7.51
C ALA A 63 10.42 -4.08 6.65
N VAL A 64 10.46 -2.91 6.02
CA VAL A 64 11.53 -2.49 5.09
C VAL A 64 12.93 -2.49 5.71
N LEU A 65 13.05 -2.26 7.02
CA LEU A 65 14.32 -2.32 7.77
C LEU A 65 14.56 -3.69 8.42
N GLY A 66 13.69 -4.66 8.16
CA GLY A 66 13.60 -5.93 8.90
C GLY A 66 12.85 -5.81 10.22
N HIS A 67 12.37 -6.95 10.70
CA HIS A 67 11.65 -7.12 11.96
C HIS A 67 12.54 -6.77 13.17
N GLY A 68 11.95 -6.12 14.16
CA GLY A 68 12.62 -5.84 15.44
C GLY A 68 13.82 -4.88 15.34
N HIS A 69 13.85 -3.98 14.35
CA HIS A 69 14.98 -3.08 14.12
C HIS A 69 15.23 -2.15 15.35
N PRO A 70 16.35 -2.33 16.10
CA PRO A 70 16.49 -1.75 17.44
C PRO A 70 16.57 -0.22 17.43
N ARG A 71 17.24 0.36 16.43
CA ARG A 71 17.31 1.83 16.28
C ARG A 71 15.93 2.43 16.02
N MET A 72 15.05 1.72 15.29
CA MET A 72 13.72 2.24 15.00
C MET A 72 12.88 2.26 16.28
N ALA A 73 12.86 1.16 17.02
CA ALA A 73 12.18 1.09 18.32
C ALA A 73 12.67 2.19 19.28
N TYR A 74 13.99 2.41 19.36
CA TYR A 74 14.57 3.47 20.19
C TYR A 74 14.11 4.87 19.77
N GLU A 75 14.21 5.23 18.49
CA GLU A 75 13.85 6.59 18.03
C GLU A 75 12.35 6.87 18.17
N ALA A 76 11.49 5.86 17.91
CA ALA A 76 10.04 5.98 18.17
C ALA A 76 9.78 6.27 19.65
N ALA A 77 10.31 5.44 20.56
CA ALA A 77 10.10 5.60 22.00
C ALA A 77 10.65 6.94 22.50
N ARG A 78 11.84 7.34 22.01
CA ARG A 78 12.45 8.62 22.36
C ARG A 78 11.56 9.78 21.93
N GLN A 79 11.11 9.84 20.68
CA GLN A 79 10.24 10.93 20.22
C GLN A 79 8.90 10.94 20.96
N TRP A 80 8.31 9.78 21.23
CA TRP A 80 7.05 9.67 21.98
C TRP A 80 7.15 10.19 23.42
N SER A 81 8.32 10.06 24.04
CA SER A 81 8.57 10.61 25.38
C SER A 81 8.72 12.14 25.41
N LEU A 82 8.94 12.76 24.25
CA LEU A 82 9.17 14.21 24.13
C LEU A 82 7.92 14.95 23.64
N LEU A 83 7.37 14.54 22.49
CA LEU A 83 6.29 15.25 21.82
C LEU A 83 5.57 14.37 20.80
N ASN A 84 4.23 14.40 20.85
CA ASN A 84 3.35 13.90 19.80
C ASN A 84 2.17 14.88 19.62
N THR A 85 2.23 15.71 18.58
CA THR A 85 1.25 16.76 18.31
C THR A 85 0.99 16.92 16.81
N ASN A 86 -0.04 17.67 16.45
CA ASN A 86 -0.36 17.96 15.05
C ASN A 86 0.59 19.01 14.44
N SER A 87 0.64 19.05 13.11
CA SER A 87 1.52 19.93 12.33
C SER A 87 1.11 21.42 12.29
N ARG A 88 0.12 21.87 13.07
CA ARG A 88 -0.16 23.31 13.23
C ARG A 88 0.88 23.99 14.13
N PHE A 89 1.59 23.22 14.95
CA PHE A 89 2.79 23.67 15.64
C PHE A 89 4.02 23.34 14.79
N HIS A 90 5.04 24.19 14.86
CA HIS A 90 6.32 23.93 14.20
C HIS A 90 7.22 23.10 15.11
N TYR A 91 7.87 22.08 14.55
CA TYR A 91 8.88 21.27 15.21
C TYR A 91 9.84 20.70 14.17
N ALA A 92 11.10 20.50 14.55
CA ALA A 92 12.17 20.21 13.62
C ALA A 92 11.94 18.89 12.84
N ALA A 93 11.46 17.84 13.52
CA ALA A 93 11.36 16.50 12.93
C ALA A 93 10.53 16.43 11.64
N ILE A 94 9.39 17.15 11.55
CA ILE A 94 8.57 17.15 10.32
C ILE A 94 9.26 17.91 9.19
N ALA A 95 9.91 19.04 9.48
CA ALA A 95 10.62 19.84 8.49
C ALA A 95 11.85 19.08 7.95
N GLU A 96 12.69 18.56 8.83
CA GLU A 96 13.88 17.78 8.46
C GLU A 96 13.51 16.52 7.67
N PHE A 97 12.40 15.86 8.02
CA PHE A 97 11.92 14.70 7.27
C PHE A 97 11.45 15.10 5.86
N SER A 98 10.66 16.16 5.74
CA SER A 98 10.23 16.69 4.44
C SER A 98 11.41 17.11 3.55
N GLU A 99 12.41 17.80 4.10
CA GLU A 99 13.62 18.19 3.36
C GLU A 99 14.39 16.98 2.84
N ARG A 100 14.50 15.92 3.65
CA ARG A 100 15.17 14.68 3.24
C ARG A 100 14.40 13.94 2.16
N LEU A 101 13.07 13.96 2.19
CA LEU A 101 12.25 13.39 1.11
C LEU A 101 12.41 14.17 -0.19
N LEU A 102 12.44 15.51 -0.14
CA LEU A 102 12.62 16.35 -1.32
C LEU A 102 13.97 16.12 -2.01
N LYS A 103 15.03 15.78 -1.27
CA LYS A 103 16.33 15.40 -1.84
C LYS A 103 16.31 14.10 -2.64
N LEU A 104 15.28 13.26 -2.45
CA LEU A 104 15.09 12.00 -3.17
C LEU A 104 14.06 12.13 -4.30
N ALA A 105 13.33 13.23 -4.35
CA ALA A 105 12.26 13.43 -5.32
C ALA A 105 12.85 13.79 -6.71
N PRO A 106 12.17 13.41 -7.80
CA PRO A 106 12.53 13.86 -9.15
C PRO A 106 12.50 15.39 -9.30
N ASP A 107 13.23 15.88 -10.30
CA ASP A 107 13.21 17.30 -10.67
C ASP A 107 11.77 17.79 -10.90
N GLY A 108 11.44 18.95 -10.31
CA GLY A 108 10.10 19.55 -10.38
C GLY A 108 9.16 19.19 -9.23
N MET A 109 9.53 18.26 -8.33
CA MET A 109 8.78 17.98 -7.10
C MET A 109 9.38 18.69 -5.89
N ASP A 110 8.75 19.78 -5.44
CA ASP A 110 9.33 20.69 -4.43
C ASP A 110 8.53 20.80 -3.12
N ARG A 111 7.43 20.04 -2.97
CA ARG A 111 6.58 20.00 -1.76
C ARG A 111 6.23 18.57 -1.37
N VAL A 112 6.02 18.36 -0.06
CA VAL A 112 5.59 17.08 0.51
C VAL A 112 4.30 17.29 1.29
N PHE A 113 3.30 16.45 1.01
CA PHE A 113 2.11 16.32 1.85
C PHE A 113 2.16 14.97 2.55
N LEU A 114 2.28 14.97 3.87
CA LEU A 114 2.36 13.75 4.67
C LEU A 114 0.97 13.20 5.02
N VAL A 115 0.82 11.90 4.85
CA VAL A 115 -0.38 11.11 5.16
C VAL A 115 0.02 9.79 5.81
N ASN A 116 -0.95 9.00 6.26
CA ASN A 116 -0.72 7.84 7.12
C ASN A 116 -0.79 6.50 6.36
N SER A 117 -1.16 6.50 5.09
CA SER A 117 -1.23 5.29 4.26
C SER A 117 -1.10 5.59 2.77
N GLY A 118 -0.82 4.55 1.97
CA GLY A 118 -0.86 4.65 0.51
C GLY A 118 -2.26 5.00 -0.02
N THR A 119 -3.32 4.47 0.61
CA THR A 119 -4.72 4.83 0.31
C THR A 119 -4.95 6.34 0.45
N GLU A 120 -4.53 6.94 1.57
CA GLU A 120 -4.68 8.39 1.78
C GLU A 120 -3.83 9.20 0.79
N ALA A 121 -2.65 8.71 0.42
CA ALA A 121 -1.77 9.37 -0.55
C ALA A 121 -2.43 9.42 -1.93
N ASN A 122 -3.00 8.30 -2.38
CA ASN A 122 -3.67 8.22 -3.67
C ASN A 122 -5.01 8.98 -3.68
N ASP A 123 -5.79 8.96 -2.60
CA ASP A 123 -6.99 9.82 -2.47
C ASP A 123 -6.63 11.31 -2.62
N LEU A 124 -5.56 11.73 -1.96
CA LEU A 124 -5.07 13.10 -2.06
C LEU A 124 -4.57 13.41 -3.48
N ALA A 125 -3.84 12.49 -4.12
CA ALA A 125 -3.37 12.65 -5.49
C ALA A 125 -4.53 12.83 -6.48
N ILE A 126 -5.57 12.00 -6.40
CA ILE A 126 -6.79 12.13 -7.21
C ILE A 126 -7.44 13.50 -6.96
N ARG A 127 -7.57 13.90 -5.69
CA ARG A 127 -8.16 15.19 -5.32
C ARG A 127 -7.38 16.37 -5.89
N LEU A 128 -6.06 16.32 -5.85
CA LEU A 128 -5.18 17.36 -6.40
C LEU A 128 -5.23 17.39 -7.93
N ALA A 129 -5.23 16.23 -8.59
CA ALA A 129 -5.36 16.11 -10.04
C ALA A 129 -6.67 16.72 -10.54
N TRP A 130 -7.77 16.42 -9.86
CA TRP A 130 -9.08 17.02 -10.12
C TRP A 130 -9.08 18.54 -9.93
N ALA A 131 -8.50 19.03 -8.84
CA ALA A 131 -8.46 20.47 -8.56
C ALA A 131 -7.60 21.25 -9.56
N TYR A 132 -6.48 20.67 -9.99
CA TYR A 132 -5.55 21.30 -10.93
C TYR A 132 -6.09 21.32 -12.36
N SER A 133 -6.60 20.18 -12.83
CA SER A 133 -7.08 20.05 -14.21
C SER A 133 -8.46 20.69 -14.41
N GLY A 134 -9.33 20.68 -13.41
CA GLY A 134 -10.77 20.92 -13.57
C GLY A 134 -11.55 19.73 -14.12
N GLY A 135 -10.85 18.67 -14.52
CA GLY A 135 -11.42 17.43 -15.02
C GLY A 135 -11.82 16.45 -13.92
N ARG A 136 -12.46 15.35 -14.33
CA ARG A 136 -12.86 14.28 -13.41
C ARG A 136 -12.42 12.89 -13.81
N ASP A 137 -12.06 12.72 -15.07
CA ASP A 137 -11.75 11.41 -15.63
C ASP A 137 -10.34 10.96 -15.25
N MET A 138 -10.21 9.75 -14.73
CA MET A 138 -8.94 9.15 -14.36
C MET A 138 -8.67 7.93 -15.22
N LEU A 139 -7.48 7.84 -15.80
CA LEU A 139 -7.00 6.60 -16.39
C LEU A 139 -6.23 5.81 -15.32
N SER A 140 -6.45 4.51 -15.26
CA SER A 140 -5.65 3.57 -14.44
C SER A 140 -5.31 2.33 -15.26
N VAL A 141 -4.34 1.54 -14.82
CA VAL A 141 -4.01 0.28 -15.53
C VAL A 141 -4.83 -0.89 -14.99
N LEU A 142 -5.15 -1.85 -15.87
CA LEU A 142 -5.78 -3.10 -15.48
C LEU A 142 -4.88 -3.89 -14.51
N GLU A 143 -5.49 -4.71 -13.66
CA GLU A 143 -4.84 -5.54 -12.62
C GLU A 143 -4.19 -4.74 -11.45
N ALA A 144 -4.23 -3.40 -11.46
CA ALA A 144 -3.62 -2.57 -10.42
C ALA A 144 -4.39 -2.51 -9.11
N TYR A 145 -3.66 -2.21 -8.03
CA TYR A 145 -4.21 -1.89 -6.73
C TYR A 145 -3.69 -0.54 -6.23
N HIS A 146 -4.60 0.38 -5.90
CA HIS A 146 -4.27 1.75 -5.48
C HIS A 146 -4.84 2.12 -4.11
N GLY A 147 -5.55 1.21 -3.45
CA GLY A 147 -6.13 1.42 -2.13
C GLY A 147 -7.54 0.86 -2.04
N TRP A 148 -8.21 1.18 -0.93
CA TRP A 148 -9.52 0.59 -0.58
C TRP A 148 -10.54 1.62 -0.11
N SER A 149 -10.20 2.92 -0.10
CA SER A 149 -11.17 3.99 0.11
C SER A 149 -12.00 4.20 -1.16
N VAL A 150 -13.06 5.01 -1.11
CA VAL A 150 -13.99 5.15 -2.24
C VAL A 150 -13.31 5.53 -3.56
N ALA A 151 -12.41 6.52 -3.58
CA ALA A 151 -11.78 6.96 -4.83
C ALA A 151 -10.63 6.03 -5.25
N THR A 152 -9.83 5.53 -4.30
CA THR A 152 -8.74 4.60 -4.60
C THR A 152 -9.20 3.19 -4.97
N ASP A 153 -10.25 2.67 -4.33
CA ASP A 153 -10.90 1.44 -4.78
C ASP A 153 -11.38 1.66 -6.20
N ALA A 154 -12.09 2.76 -6.50
CA ALA A 154 -12.64 3.02 -7.82
C ALA A 154 -11.60 2.99 -8.95
N ILE A 155 -10.34 3.40 -8.74
CA ILE A 155 -9.29 3.31 -9.77
C ILE A 155 -8.53 1.98 -9.76
N SER A 156 -8.74 1.11 -8.75
CA SER A 156 -8.15 -0.23 -8.67
C SER A 156 -8.91 -1.22 -9.55
N THR A 157 -8.24 -2.24 -10.08
CA THR A 157 -8.87 -3.28 -10.90
C THR A 157 -8.43 -4.69 -10.53
N SER A 158 -7.64 -4.85 -9.46
CA SER A 158 -7.30 -6.14 -8.86
C SER A 158 -8.54 -6.94 -8.45
N ILE A 159 -8.75 -8.09 -9.11
CA ILE A 159 -9.83 -9.03 -8.79
C ILE A 159 -9.56 -9.85 -7.51
N ALA A 160 -8.32 -9.84 -7.02
CA ALA A 160 -7.97 -10.52 -5.77
C ALA A 160 -8.57 -9.80 -4.54
N ASP A 161 -8.66 -8.48 -4.63
CA ASP A 161 -9.20 -7.60 -3.58
C ASP A 161 -10.70 -7.38 -3.75
N ASN A 162 -11.14 -7.10 -4.98
CA ASN A 162 -12.55 -6.97 -5.35
C ASN A 162 -12.86 -7.83 -6.59
N PRO A 163 -13.47 -9.02 -6.43
CA PRO A 163 -13.81 -9.89 -7.55
C PRO A 163 -14.74 -9.27 -8.60
N GLN A 164 -15.44 -8.19 -8.24
CA GLN A 164 -16.32 -7.44 -9.13
C GLN A 164 -15.73 -6.08 -9.55
N ALA A 165 -14.41 -5.89 -9.43
CA ALA A 165 -13.78 -4.62 -9.76
C ALA A 165 -14.16 -4.15 -11.17
N LEU A 166 -14.04 -5.02 -12.18
CA LEU A 166 -14.30 -4.65 -13.58
C LEU A 166 -15.76 -4.26 -13.90
N SER A 167 -16.73 -4.69 -13.09
CA SER A 167 -18.15 -4.38 -13.29
C SER A 167 -18.67 -3.23 -12.42
N THR A 168 -17.86 -2.76 -11.47
CA THR A 168 -18.27 -1.77 -10.45
C THR A 168 -17.54 -0.44 -10.56
N ARG A 169 -16.70 -0.25 -11.58
CA ARG A 169 -15.97 1.01 -11.77
C ARG A 169 -16.94 2.11 -12.16
N PRO A 170 -16.88 3.29 -11.51
CA PRO A 170 -17.73 4.40 -11.88
C PRO A 170 -17.31 4.98 -13.23
N ASP A 171 -18.24 5.67 -13.91
CA ASP A 171 -18.04 6.17 -15.28
C ASP A 171 -16.84 7.11 -15.46
N TRP A 172 -16.30 7.69 -14.38
CA TRP A 172 -15.13 8.58 -14.40
C TRP A 172 -13.78 7.83 -14.37
N VAL A 173 -13.80 6.50 -14.29
CA VAL A 173 -12.59 5.66 -14.31
C VAL A 173 -12.49 4.95 -15.65
N HIS A 174 -11.33 5.06 -16.27
CA HIS A 174 -11.04 4.50 -17.59
C HIS A 174 -9.84 3.54 -17.51
N PRO A 175 -10.06 2.26 -17.17
CA PRO A 175 -8.98 1.29 -17.12
C PRO A 175 -8.38 1.05 -18.50
N VAL A 176 -7.06 1.11 -18.61
CA VAL A 176 -6.28 0.79 -19.81
C VAL A 176 -5.49 -0.50 -19.63
N THR A 177 -5.14 -1.13 -20.75
CA THR A 177 -4.39 -2.41 -20.72
C THR A 177 -3.04 -2.24 -20.03
N ALA A 178 -2.77 -3.06 -19.02
CA ALA A 178 -1.45 -3.14 -18.40
C ALA A 178 -0.41 -3.70 -19.39
N PRO A 179 0.75 -3.02 -19.56
CA PRO A 179 1.85 -3.53 -20.36
C PRO A 179 2.38 -4.85 -19.80
N ASN A 180 2.23 -5.94 -20.54
CA ASN A 180 2.70 -7.28 -20.16
C ASN A 180 3.28 -7.98 -21.39
N THR A 181 4.59 -7.85 -21.59
CA THR A 181 5.30 -8.36 -22.77
C THR A 181 5.32 -9.88 -22.88
N TYR A 182 4.95 -10.61 -21.81
CA TYR A 182 4.95 -12.06 -21.76
C TYR A 182 3.56 -12.66 -22.01
N ARG A 183 2.53 -12.20 -21.29
CA ARG A 183 1.16 -12.76 -21.33
C ARG A 183 0.10 -11.80 -21.85
N GLY A 184 0.44 -10.53 -22.03
CA GLY A 184 -0.48 -9.53 -22.53
C GLY A 184 -0.82 -9.69 -24.02
N PRO A 185 -1.70 -8.81 -24.53
CA PRO A 185 -2.16 -8.85 -25.92
C PRO A 185 -1.06 -8.48 -26.93
N TYR A 186 -0.08 -7.67 -26.52
CA TYR A 186 1.07 -7.29 -27.33
C TYR A 186 2.33 -7.83 -26.66
N ARG A 187 3.15 -8.57 -27.42
CA ARG A 187 4.27 -9.34 -26.88
C ARG A 187 5.56 -9.05 -27.63
N GLY A 188 6.69 -9.30 -26.97
CA GLY A 188 8.02 -9.03 -27.52
C GLY A 188 8.60 -7.70 -27.05
N ALA A 189 9.88 -7.46 -27.37
CA ALA A 189 10.61 -6.28 -26.91
C ALA A 189 10.07 -4.97 -27.50
N ASP A 190 9.45 -5.03 -28.68
CA ASP A 190 8.97 -3.87 -29.42
C ASP A 190 7.46 -3.61 -29.24
N SER A 191 6.82 -4.19 -28.22
CA SER A 191 5.36 -4.13 -28.04
C SER A 191 4.84 -2.83 -27.41
N ALA A 192 5.74 -1.94 -26.99
CA ALA A 192 5.37 -0.70 -26.30
C ALA A 192 4.47 0.24 -27.14
N PRO A 193 4.72 0.46 -28.44
CA PRO A 193 3.88 1.31 -29.28
C PRO A 193 2.42 0.85 -29.37
N GLU A 194 2.16 -0.46 -29.34
CA GLU A 194 0.81 -1.01 -29.36
C GLU A 194 0.07 -0.73 -28.05
N TYR A 195 0.74 -0.85 -26.90
CA TYR A 195 0.17 -0.46 -25.62
C TYR A 195 -0.16 1.03 -25.57
N VAL A 196 0.75 1.89 -26.02
CA VAL A 196 0.50 3.34 -26.12
C VAL A 196 -0.69 3.63 -27.03
N ARG A 197 -0.75 2.99 -28.21
CA ARG A 197 -1.89 3.16 -29.13
C ARG A 197 -3.23 2.75 -28.51
N SER A 198 -3.24 1.73 -27.65
CA SER A 198 -4.46 1.33 -26.92
C SER A 198 -4.92 2.41 -25.93
N VAL A 199 -3.99 3.14 -25.32
CA VAL A 199 -4.31 4.31 -24.47
C VAL A 199 -4.81 5.47 -25.32
N ASP A 200 -4.19 5.74 -26.47
CA ASP A 200 -4.63 6.81 -27.39
C ASP A 200 -6.08 6.61 -27.86
N GLN A 201 -6.50 5.37 -28.10
CA GLN A 201 -7.89 5.04 -28.45
C GLN A 201 -8.88 5.44 -27.35
N VAL A 202 -8.53 5.19 -26.08
CA VAL A 202 -9.35 5.61 -24.93
C VAL A 202 -9.40 7.13 -24.83
N LEU A 203 -8.25 7.80 -24.95
CA LEU A 203 -8.18 9.27 -24.92
C LEU A 203 -9.00 9.92 -26.05
N ALA A 204 -8.95 9.36 -27.26
CA ALA A 204 -9.74 9.84 -28.40
C ALA A 204 -11.25 9.71 -28.13
N ALA A 205 -11.70 8.57 -27.60
CA ALA A 205 -13.11 8.37 -27.25
C ALA A 205 -13.59 9.34 -26.15
N LEU A 206 -12.73 9.65 -25.17
CA LEU A 206 -13.04 10.66 -24.15
C LEU A 206 -13.13 12.07 -24.76
N ALA A 207 -12.22 12.41 -25.68
CA ALA A 207 -12.24 13.69 -26.37
C ALA A 207 -13.50 13.89 -27.22
N GLU A 208 -13.98 12.85 -27.92
CA GLU A 208 -15.24 12.88 -28.67
C GLU A 208 -16.45 13.16 -27.77
N GLN A 209 -16.42 12.68 -26.53
CA GLN A 209 -17.44 12.93 -25.51
C GLN A 209 -17.24 14.28 -24.77
N GLN A 210 -16.25 15.08 -25.19
CA GLN A 210 -15.86 16.34 -24.54
C GLN A 210 -15.54 16.16 -23.04
N ARG A 211 -15.03 14.99 -22.68
CA ARG A 211 -14.65 14.63 -21.32
C ARG A 211 -13.25 15.14 -21.01
N GLN A 212 -13.03 15.53 -19.76
CA GLN A 212 -11.77 16.09 -19.33
C GLN A 212 -11.04 15.15 -18.37
N VAL A 213 -9.92 14.62 -18.86
CA VAL A 213 -8.99 13.79 -18.09
C VAL A 213 -8.27 14.64 -17.06
N ALA A 214 -8.30 14.17 -15.82
CA ALA A 214 -7.62 14.77 -14.70
C ALA A 214 -6.24 14.17 -14.45
N GLY A 215 -6.05 12.88 -14.75
CA GLY A 215 -4.76 12.24 -14.57
C GLY A 215 -4.72 10.78 -14.99
N PHE A 216 -3.51 10.24 -14.97
CA PHE A 216 -3.20 8.82 -15.15
C PHE A 216 -2.42 8.34 -13.93
N ILE A 217 -2.74 7.14 -13.45
CA ILE A 217 -2.07 6.53 -12.30
C ILE A 217 -1.70 5.07 -12.61
N CYS A 218 -0.46 4.71 -12.30
CA CYS A 218 0.05 3.36 -12.44
C CYS A 218 1.16 3.10 -11.42
N GLU A 219 1.37 1.82 -11.11
CA GLU A 219 2.58 1.36 -10.44
C GLU A 219 3.74 1.35 -11.47
N PRO A 220 5.00 1.61 -11.05
CA PRO A 220 6.15 1.61 -11.94
C PRO A 220 6.45 0.27 -12.63
#